data_AF-A0A2W6D835-F1
#
_entry.id   AF-A0A2W6D835-F1
#
_cell.length_a   1.000
_cell.length_b   1.000
_cell.length_c   1.000
_cell.angle_alpha   90.00
_cell.angle_beta   90.00
_cell.angle_gamma   90.00
#
_symmetry.space_group_name_H-M   'P 1'
#
loop_
_entity.id
_entity.type
_entity.pdbx_description
1 polymer ?
#
loop_
_entity_poly.entity_id
_entity_poly.type
_entity_poly.pdbx_seq_one_letter_code
_entity_poly.pdbx_strand_id
1 'polypeptide(L)'
;MATRFALRLCLCLAALLAIACGSDGAVARPPRLACSPTDHHVRANGGAAAGKTLVPVGAIALTVCSYRGLNPSPKRIGTLLHTRRVASAKRNAGIARELDALPPFPSGEHALACPNDDGSTMVLLFGYRHQSVDPVLVELTGCQTVTNGPVVRWAIPDPKLIGHLQALAR
;
A
#
# COMPACT_ATOMS: atom_id res chain seq x y z
N MET A 1 -17.93 -88.40 6.56
CA MET A 1 -18.59 -87.10 6.78
C MET A 1 -18.07 -86.16 5.70
N ALA A 2 -18.74 -86.03 4.55
CA ALA A 2 -19.78 -85.01 4.29
C ALA A 2 -19.18 -83.59 4.46
N THR A 3 -19.16 -82.66 3.49
CA THR A 3 -19.96 -82.51 2.27
C THR A 3 -19.35 -81.43 1.36
N ARG A 4 -19.69 -81.56 0.07
CA ARG A 4 -19.48 -80.68 -1.10
C ARG A 4 -20.03 -79.24 -0.94
N PHE A 5 -19.79 -78.45 -2.01
CA PHE A 5 -20.49 -77.22 -2.48
C PHE A 5 -19.84 -75.90 -2.02
N ALA A 6 -19.70 -74.84 -2.80
CA ALA A 6 -19.81 -74.60 -4.24
C ALA A 6 -19.37 -73.15 -4.47
N LEU A 7 -18.68 -72.94 -5.58
CA LEU A 7 -18.60 -71.72 -6.38
C LEU A 7 -19.73 -70.68 -6.11
N ARG A 8 -19.37 -69.46 -5.65
CA ARG A 8 -20.14 -68.24 -5.95
C ARG A 8 -19.23 -67.04 -6.17
N LEU A 9 -18.92 -66.87 -7.44
CA LEU A 9 -18.61 -65.63 -8.14
C LEU A 9 -19.65 -64.55 -7.78
N CYS A 10 -19.21 -63.41 -7.23
CA CYS A 10 -19.97 -62.17 -7.27
C CYS A 10 -19.00 -61.01 -7.51
N LEU A 11 -18.75 -60.74 -8.79
CA LEU A 11 -18.33 -59.42 -9.26
C LEU A 11 -19.35 -58.39 -8.77
N CYS A 12 -18.91 -57.40 -8.00
CA CYS A 12 -19.57 -56.11 -7.93
C CYS A 12 -18.55 -55.03 -8.33
N LEU A 13 -18.54 -54.73 -9.63
CA LEU A 13 -18.20 -53.39 -10.12
C LEU A 13 -19.05 -52.37 -9.36
N ALA A 14 -18.43 -51.33 -8.81
CA ALA A 14 -18.79 -49.93 -9.09
C ALA A 14 -18.02 -48.97 -8.17
N ALA A 15 -17.14 -48.20 -8.82
CA ALA A 15 -16.74 -46.84 -8.53
C ALA A 15 -17.23 -46.18 -7.21
N LEU A 16 -16.29 -45.76 -6.37
CA LEU A 16 -16.52 -44.64 -5.45
C LEU A 16 -15.27 -43.76 -5.34
N LEU A 17 -15.31 -42.71 -6.16
CA LEU A 17 -14.78 -41.36 -6.01
C LEU A 17 -13.38 -41.17 -5.42
N ALA A 18 -12.47 -40.78 -6.32
CA ALA A 18 -11.29 -39.98 -5.99
C ALA A 18 -11.70 -38.73 -5.21
N ILE A 19 -11.36 -38.68 -3.92
CA ILE A 19 -11.43 -37.47 -3.11
C ILE A 19 -10.25 -36.59 -3.55
N ALA A 20 -10.46 -35.83 -4.63
CA ALA A 20 -9.63 -34.68 -4.93
C ALA A 20 -9.97 -33.61 -3.89
N CYS A 21 -9.18 -33.51 -2.83
CA CYS A 21 -9.17 -32.33 -1.98
C CYS A 21 -8.67 -31.16 -2.85
N GLY A 22 -9.61 -30.51 -3.52
CA GLY A 22 -9.42 -29.18 -4.06
C GLY A 22 -9.15 -28.27 -2.88
N SER A 23 -7.88 -28.04 -2.58
CA SER A 23 -7.47 -26.87 -1.84
C SER A 23 -7.77 -25.68 -2.75
N ASP A 24 -9.01 -25.18 -2.66
CA ASP A 24 -9.35 -23.84 -3.11
C ASP A 24 -8.41 -22.90 -2.36
N GLY A 25 -7.29 -22.60 -3.02
CA GLY A 25 -6.40 -21.55 -2.61
C GLY A 25 -7.22 -20.28 -2.70
N ALA A 26 -7.86 -19.90 -1.61
CA ALA A 26 -8.53 -18.63 -1.47
C ALA A 26 -7.51 -17.58 -1.87
N VAL A 27 -7.66 -17.03 -3.08
CA VAL A 27 -6.85 -15.93 -3.55
C VAL A 27 -7.21 -14.79 -2.61
N ALA A 28 -6.39 -14.58 -1.58
CA ALA A 28 -6.59 -13.53 -0.61
C ALA A 28 -6.77 -12.23 -1.38
N ARG A 29 -8.00 -11.70 -1.33
CA ARG A 29 -8.33 -10.46 -2.02
C ARG A 29 -7.49 -9.38 -1.37
N PRO A 30 -6.72 -8.58 -2.13
CA PRO A 30 -5.90 -7.54 -1.53
C PRO A 30 -6.79 -6.63 -0.67
N PRO A 31 -6.31 -6.22 0.51
CA PRO A 31 -7.09 -5.39 1.42
C PRO A 31 -7.64 -4.17 0.68
N ARG A 32 -8.89 -3.81 0.94
CA ARG A 32 -9.45 -2.56 0.41
C ARG A 32 -8.76 -1.40 1.12
N LEU A 33 -7.69 -0.90 0.51
CA LEU A 33 -7.08 0.38 0.85
C LEU A 33 -8.15 1.46 0.71
N ALA A 34 -8.51 2.08 1.82
CA ALA A 34 -9.52 3.14 1.89
C ALA A 34 -8.92 4.34 2.60
N CYS A 35 -9.19 5.52 2.07
CA CYS A 35 -8.79 6.78 2.68
C CYS A 35 -9.71 7.08 3.86
N SER A 36 -9.13 7.54 4.97
CA SER A 36 -9.93 8.12 6.04
C SER A 36 -10.48 9.48 5.59
N PRO A 37 -11.70 9.86 5.97
CA PRO A 37 -12.21 11.20 5.67
C PRO A 37 -11.44 12.34 6.37
N THR A 38 -10.81 12.05 7.52
CA THR A 38 -10.21 13.08 8.39
C THR A 38 -8.86 12.70 8.99
N ASP A 39 -8.49 11.41 9.00
CA ASP A 39 -7.21 10.95 9.54
C ASP A 39 -6.19 10.76 8.42
N HIS A 40 -5.27 11.71 8.30
CA HIS A 40 -4.16 11.63 7.36
C HIS A 40 -2.83 11.31 8.06
N HIS A 41 -2.85 10.91 9.34
CA HIS A 41 -1.64 10.56 10.04
C HIS A 41 -1.14 9.18 9.60
N VAL A 42 0.17 9.08 9.42
CA VAL A 42 0.83 7.84 9.07
C VAL A 42 1.29 7.16 10.35
N ARG A 43 0.68 6.01 10.65
CA ARG A 43 1.23 5.08 11.63
C ARG A 43 2.33 4.27 10.95
N ALA A 44 3.51 4.29 11.56
CA ALA A 44 4.64 3.50 11.10
C ALA A 44 4.24 2.03 10.94
N ASN A 45 4.58 1.44 9.79
CA ASN A 45 4.52 0.00 9.62
C ASN A 45 5.66 -0.63 10.43
N GLY A 46 5.36 -1.63 11.26
CA GLY A 46 6.35 -2.32 12.08
C GLY A 46 7.15 -3.41 11.34
N GLY A 47 6.95 -3.56 10.03
CA GLY A 47 7.62 -4.57 9.22
C GLY A 47 9.14 -4.37 9.17
N ALA A 48 9.90 -5.46 9.00
CA ALA A 48 11.37 -5.45 9.02
C ALA A 48 12.03 -4.50 7.99
N ALA A 49 11.32 -4.13 6.93
CA ALA A 49 11.79 -3.20 5.90
C ALA A 49 11.45 -1.72 6.18
N ALA A 50 10.51 -1.44 7.08
CA ALA A 50 9.95 -0.10 7.28
C ALA A 50 10.94 0.94 7.82
N GLY A 51 12.07 0.49 8.38
CA GLY A 51 13.18 1.36 8.84
C GLY A 51 14.26 1.64 7.80
N LYS A 52 14.18 1.07 6.58
CA LYS A 52 15.27 1.12 5.58
C LYS A 52 14.87 1.82 4.28
N THR A 53 13.62 1.65 3.88
CA THR A 53 13.04 2.19 2.63
C THR A 53 11.73 2.88 2.95
N LEU A 54 11.33 3.88 2.16
CA LEU A 54 10.00 4.47 2.26
C LEU A 54 8.93 3.48 1.81
N VAL A 55 9.22 2.71 0.74
CA VAL A 55 8.27 1.77 0.16
C VAL A 55 8.94 0.41 -0.07
N PRO A 56 8.68 -0.59 0.77
CA PRO A 56 9.16 -1.95 0.54
C PRO A 56 8.81 -2.46 -0.85
N VAL A 57 9.69 -3.29 -1.42
CA VAL A 57 9.48 -3.90 -2.74
C VAL A 57 8.23 -4.79 -2.77
N GLY A 58 7.59 -4.88 -3.94
CA GLY A 58 6.47 -5.79 -4.16
C GLY A 58 5.07 -5.19 -3.96
N ALA A 59 4.94 -3.86 -3.94
CA ALA A 59 3.64 -3.22 -3.93
C ALA A 59 2.85 -3.54 -5.22
N ILE A 60 1.66 -4.09 -5.06
CA ILE A 60 0.77 -4.51 -6.17
C ILE A 60 -0.42 -3.55 -6.36
N ALA A 61 -0.70 -2.74 -5.35
CA ALA A 61 -1.79 -1.77 -5.36
C ALA A 61 -1.30 -0.45 -4.74
N LEU A 62 -1.86 0.66 -5.21
CA LEU A 62 -1.66 1.99 -4.64
C LEU A 62 -3.01 2.68 -4.55
N THR A 63 -3.28 3.29 -3.39
CA THR A 63 -4.38 4.24 -3.23
C THR A 63 -3.80 5.57 -2.78
N VAL A 64 -4.10 6.63 -3.52
CA VAL A 64 -3.67 7.99 -3.27
C VAL A 64 -4.82 8.73 -2.59
N CYS A 65 -4.57 9.26 -1.39
CA CYS A 65 -5.51 10.05 -0.61
C CYS A 65 -4.96 11.47 -0.52
N SER A 66 -5.62 12.45 -1.13
CA SER A 66 -5.21 13.86 -1.01
C SER A 66 -6.06 14.55 0.04
N TYR A 67 -5.44 15.35 0.90
CA TYR A 67 -6.10 16.07 1.99
C TYR A 67 -5.92 17.58 1.83
N ARG A 68 -6.94 18.32 2.27
CA ARG A 68 -6.95 19.79 2.15
C ARG A 68 -6.01 20.44 3.16
N GLY A 69 -5.26 21.42 2.70
CA GLY A 69 -4.58 22.38 3.57
C GLY A 69 -5.48 23.55 3.97
N LEU A 70 -4.85 24.59 4.52
CA LEU A 70 -5.46 25.84 4.95
C LEU A 70 -6.15 26.57 3.79
N ASN A 71 -5.58 26.49 2.59
CA ASN A 71 -6.08 27.18 1.41
C ASN A 71 -6.83 26.22 0.47
N PRO A 72 -7.97 26.64 -0.14
CA PRO A 72 -8.69 27.90 0.01
C PRO A 72 -9.78 27.87 1.11
N SER A 73 -9.81 26.86 1.98
CA SER A 73 -10.93 26.67 2.92
C SER A 73 -10.47 26.19 4.29
N PRO A 74 -10.11 27.12 5.20
CA PRO A 74 -9.59 26.81 6.53
C PRO A 74 -10.50 25.90 7.38
N LYS A 75 -11.82 25.96 7.19
CA LYS A 75 -12.78 25.12 7.92
C LYS A 75 -12.74 23.63 7.55
N ARG A 76 -11.98 23.26 6.51
CA ARG A 76 -11.90 21.90 5.96
C ARG A 76 -10.47 21.35 5.97
N ILE A 77 -9.56 21.95 6.73
CA ILE A 77 -8.18 21.47 6.86
C ILE A 77 -8.21 20.00 7.29
N GLY A 78 -7.31 19.21 6.70
CA GLY A 78 -7.14 17.79 7.01
C GLY A 78 -8.25 16.89 6.50
N THR A 79 -9.29 17.43 5.84
CA THR A 79 -10.35 16.61 5.24
C THR A 79 -9.94 16.06 3.88
N LEU A 80 -10.43 14.87 3.57
CA LEU A 80 -10.20 14.20 2.29
C LEU A 80 -10.73 15.06 1.12
N LEU A 81 -9.83 15.36 0.19
CA LEU A 81 -10.09 16.10 -1.05
C LEU A 81 -10.36 15.14 -2.22
N HIS A 82 -9.44 14.20 -2.46
CA HIS A 82 -9.51 13.24 -3.56
C HIS A 82 -9.05 11.85 -3.12
N THR A 83 -9.58 10.83 -3.79
CA THR A 83 -9.12 9.45 -3.68
C THR A 83 -8.93 8.87 -5.06
N ARG A 84 -7.76 8.30 -5.33
CA ARG A 84 -7.48 7.60 -6.59
C ARG A 84 -6.84 6.25 -6.34
N ARG A 85 -7.39 5.21 -6.95
CA ARG A 85 -6.77 3.88 -6.99
C ARG A 85 -5.96 3.73 -8.26
N VAL A 86 -4.75 3.18 -8.13
CA VAL A 86 -3.85 2.88 -9.24
C VAL A 86 -3.69 1.36 -9.33
N ALA A 87 -4.40 0.77 -10.29
CA ALA A 87 -4.42 -0.68 -10.52
C ALA A 87 -3.35 -1.14 -11.53
N SER A 88 -2.12 -0.63 -11.40
CA SER A 88 -1.00 -0.99 -12.27
C SER A 88 0.25 -1.26 -11.46
N ALA A 89 0.64 -2.53 -11.33
CA ALA A 89 1.84 -2.93 -10.60
C ALA A 89 3.11 -2.26 -11.16
N LYS A 90 3.22 -2.11 -12.49
CA LYS A 90 4.34 -1.41 -13.13
C LYS A 90 4.42 0.06 -12.70
N ARG A 91 3.27 0.76 -12.68
CA ARG A 91 3.21 2.17 -12.26
C ARG A 91 3.50 2.31 -10.76
N ASN A 92 2.93 1.44 -9.93
CA ASN A 92 3.14 1.44 -8.49
C ASN A 92 4.62 1.20 -8.13
N ALA A 93 5.27 0.27 -8.83
CA ALA A 93 6.71 0.04 -8.68
C ALA A 93 7.57 1.21 -9.17
N GLY A 94 7.12 1.95 -10.19
CA GLY A 94 7.78 3.18 -10.63
C GLY A 94 7.76 4.25 -9.55
N ILE A 95 6.57 4.54 -9.02
CA ILE A 95 6.36 5.52 -7.95
C ILE A 95 7.15 5.14 -6.69
N ALA A 96 7.12 3.86 -6.29
CA ALA A 96 7.90 3.38 -5.15
C ALA A 96 9.40 3.67 -5.30
N ARG A 97 9.97 3.40 -6.49
CA ARG A 97 11.39 3.70 -6.76
C ARG A 97 11.68 5.19 -6.77
N GLU A 98 10.80 6.02 -7.33
CA GLU A 98 10.96 7.48 -7.32
C GLU A 98 11.00 8.01 -5.87
N LEU A 99 10.11 7.51 -5.00
CA LEU A 99 10.08 7.87 -3.58
C LEU A 99 11.35 7.40 -2.85
N ASP A 100 11.75 6.14 -3.02
CA ASP A 100 12.94 5.59 -2.36
C ASP A 100 14.26 6.24 -2.83
N ALA A 101 14.28 6.78 -4.04
CA ALA A 101 15.44 7.49 -4.61
C ALA A 101 15.59 8.93 -4.09
N LEU A 102 14.61 9.45 -3.36
CA LEU A 102 14.71 10.78 -2.77
C LEU A 102 15.89 10.86 -1.80
N PRO A 103 16.58 12.00 -1.73
CA PRO A 103 17.65 12.20 -0.76
C PRO A 103 17.08 12.18 0.67
N PRO A 104 17.91 11.81 1.67
CA PRO A 104 17.51 11.90 3.07
C PRO A 104 17.14 13.34 3.41
N PHE A 105 16.16 13.50 4.32
CA PHE A 105 15.87 14.82 4.86
C PHE A 105 17.10 15.39 5.57
N PRO A 106 17.51 16.64 5.30
CA PRO A 106 18.72 17.19 5.88
C PRO A 106 18.65 17.11 7.42
N SER A 107 19.73 16.65 8.02
CA SER A 107 19.94 16.67 9.47
C SER A 107 21.11 17.60 9.77
N GLY A 108 20.98 18.45 10.78
CA GLY A 108 22.01 19.45 11.12
C GLY A 108 21.52 20.49 12.12
N GLU A 109 22.45 21.32 12.60
CA GLU A 109 22.23 22.30 13.68
C GLU A 109 21.39 23.52 13.25
N HIS A 110 21.17 23.71 11.95
CA HIS A 110 20.34 24.79 11.44
C HIS A 110 18.90 24.30 11.26
N ALA A 111 17.97 24.98 11.94
CA ALA A 111 16.55 24.77 11.73
C ALA A 111 16.19 25.04 10.26
N LEU A 112 15.67 24.03 9.57
CA LEU A 112 15.09 24.21 8.24
C LEU A 112 13.82 25.05 8.38
N ALA A 113 13.86 26.29 7.90
CA ALA A 113 12.67 27.12 7.76
C ALA A 113 11.94 26.71 6.48
N CYS A 114 10.72 26.22 6.62
CA CYS A 114 9.87 25.80 5.51
C CYS A 114 8.71 26.78 5.33
N PRO A 115 8.94 27.92 4.68
CA PRO A 115 7.89 28.92 4.48
C PRO A 115 6.79 28.37 3.56
N ASN A 116 5.60 28.96 3.65
CA ASN A 116 4.44 28.66 2.80
C ASN A 116 3.87 27.24 2.95
N ASP A 117 4.10 26.58 4.08
CA ASP A 117 3.34 25.37 4.42
C ASP A 117 1.87 25.72 4.68
N ASP A 118 0.98 25.09 3.93
CA ASP A 118 -0.46 25.18 4.14
C ASP A 118 -1.06 23.91 4.75
N GLY A 119 -0.23 22.91 5.07
CA GLY A 119 -0.65 21.64 5.64
C GLY A 119 -1.38 20.73 4.66
N SER A 120 -1.35 21.01 3.35
CA SER A 120 -1.89 20.09 2.35
C SER A 120 -0.98 18.87 2.21
N THR A 121 -1.57 17.68 2.25
CA THR A 121 -0.84 16.42 2.28
C THR A 121 -1.44 15.38 1.34
N MET A 122 -0.64 14.37 1.02
CA MET A 122 -1.13 13.11 0.49
C MET A 122 -0.71 11.94 1.37
N VAL A 123 -1.59 10.95 1.47
CA VAL A 123 -1.24 9.63 1.99
C VAL A 123 -1.29 8.63 0.83
N LEU A 124 -0.15 8.01 0.55
CA LEU A 124 0.01 6.94 -0.42
C LEU A 124 -0.08 5.61 0.33
N LEU A 125 -1.17 4.88 0.13
CA LEU A 125 -1.36 3.56 0.72
C LEU A 125 -0.84 2.50 -0.25
N PHE A 126 0.30 1.89 0.05
CA PHE A 126 0.84 0.78 -0.74
C PHE A 126 0.31 -0.55 -0.23
N GLY A 127 -0.29 -1.34 -1.12
CA GLY A 127 -0.86 -2.64 -0.83
C GLY A 127 0.01 -3.78 -1.34
N TYR A 128 0.17 -4.80 -0.51
CA TYR A 128 1.01 -5.97 -0.77
C TYR A 128 0.17 -7.26 -0.71
N ARG A 129 0.71 -8.35 -1.27
CA ARG A 129 0.04 -9.66 -1.22
C ARG A 129 0.15 -10.34 0.15
N HIS A 130 1.31 -10.20 0.80
CA HIS A 130 1.67 -10.93 2.02
C HIS A 130 2.26 -10.01 3.11
N GLN A 131 2.06 -8.71 2.99
CA GLN A 131 2.52 -7.72 3.97
C GLN A 131 1.39 -6.75 4.30
N SER A 132 1.48 -6.13 5.47
CA SER A 132 0.58 -5.04 5.86
C SER A 132 0.66 -3.89 4.86
N VAL A 133 -0.42 -3.13 4.79
CA VAL A 133 -0.45 -1.86 4.05
C VAL A 133 0.65 -0.95 4.57
N ASP A 134 1.37 -0.30 3.65
CA ASP A 134 2.42 0.65 4.01
C ASP A 134 1.99 2.07 3.62
N PRO A 135 1.59 2.91 4.59
CA PRO A 135 1.25 4.30 4.35
C PRO A 135 2.50 5.18 4.24
N VAL A 136 2.55 6.03 3.21
CA VAL A 136 3.56 7.08 3.05
C VAL A 136 2.88 8.44 3.03
N LEU A 137 3.27 9.32 3.95
CA LEU A 137 2.85 10.72 4.01
C LEU A 137 3.72 11.54 3.06
N VAL A 138 3.11 12.45 2.34
CA VAL A 138 3.77 13.43 1.47
C VAL A 138 3.21 14.80 1.81
N GLU A 139 4.06 15.71 2.26
CA GLU A 139 3.71 17.13 2.35
C GLU A 139 3.78 17.75 0.95
N LEU A 140 2.74 18.50 0.56
CA LEU A 140 2.66 19.10 -0.78
C LEU A 140 3.22 20.53 -0.80
N THR A 141 3.31 21.16 0.36
CA THR A 141 3.83 22.51 0.58
C THR A 141 4.87 22.48 1.70
N GLY A 142 5.45 23.63 2.03
CA GLY A 142 6.48 23.71 3.07
C GLY A 142 7.74 22.91 2.73
N CYS A 143 8.13 22.01 3.64
CA CYS A 143 9.35 21.22 3.53
C CYS A 143 9.28 20.12 2.48
N GLN A 144 8.07 19.75 2.03
CA GLN A 144 7.82 18.60 1.16
C GLN A 144 8.50 17.33 1.67
N THR A 145 8.30 17.03 2.96
CA THR A 145 8.78 15.76 3.51
C THR A 145 7.97 14.60 2.96
N VAL A 146 8.65 13.47 2.81
CA VAL A 146 8.05 12.19 2.44
C VAL A 146 8.44 11.17 3.50
N THR A 147 7.48 10.54 4.16
CA THR A 147 7.76 9.67 5.31
C THR A 147 6.79 8.50 5.44
N ASN A 148 7.30 7.35 5.83
CA ASN A 148 6.50 6.21 6.32
C ASN A 148 6.51 6.09 7.86
N GLY A 149 6.97 7.15 8.55
CA GLY A 149 7.23 7.19 9.98
C GLY A 149 8.73 7.07 10.26
N PRO A 150 9.34 5.87 10.18
CA PRO A 150 10.75 5.67 10.49
C PRO A 150 11.73 6.27 9.48
N VAL A 151 11.36 6.31 8.20
CA VAL A 151 12.20 6.88 7.13
C VAL A 151 11.62 8.21 6.68
N VAL A 152 12.46 9.26 6.67
CA VAL A 152 12.10 10.59 6.18
C VAL A 152 13.02 10.97 5.01
N ARG A 153 12.41 11.42 3.91
CA ARG A 153 13.07 11.89 2.70
C ARG A 153 12.61 13.29 2.31
N TRP A 154 13.37 13.92 1.42
CA TRP A 154 13.15 15.30 1.00
C TRP A 154 12.82 15.40 -0.48
N ALA A 155 11.61 15.87 -0.81
CA ALA A 155 11.17 15.99 -2.20
C ALA A 155 11.53 17.32 -2.86
N ILE A 156 11.97 18.35 -2.11
CA ILE A 156 12.34 19.66 -2.69
C ILE A 156 13.35 19.56 -3.85
N PRO A 157 14.40 18.72 -3.79
CA PRO A 157 15.33 18.57 -4.90
C PRO A 157 14.72 17.97 -6.17
N ASP A 158 13.55 17.34 -6.07
CA ASP A 158 12.78 16.79 -7.21
C ASP A 158 11.35 17.38 -7.26
N PRO A 159 11.20 18.63 -7.75
CA PRO A 159 9.89 19.28 -7.84
C PRO A 159 8.93 18.58 -8.82
N LYS A 160 9.44 17.74 -9.72
CA LYS A 160 8.59 17.02 -10.68
C LYS A 160 7.80 15.91 -10.01
N LEU A 161 8.35 15.31 -8.95
CA LEU A 161 7.69 14.23 -8.21
C LEU A 161 6.37 14.70 -7.59
N ILE A 162 6.36 15.83 -6.88
CA ILE A 162 5.13 16.35 -6.25
C ILE A 162 4.07 16.65 -7.30
N GLY A 163 4.45 17.28 -8.42
CA GLY A 163 3.54 17.52 -9.54
C GLY A 163 2.98 16.23 -10.15
N HIS A 164 3.81 15.20 -10.30
CA HIS A 164 3.40 13.89 -10.79
C HIS A 164 2.41 13.20 -9.82
N LEU A 165 2.67 13.22 -8.52
CA LEU A 165 1.76 12.68 -7.50
C LEU A 165 0.43 13.43 -7.45
N GLN A 166 0.46 14.76 -7.59
CA GLN A 166 -0.74 15.59 -7.69
C GLN A 166 -1.56 15.28 -8.94
N ALA A 167 -0.90 15.06 -10.09
CA ALA A 167 -1.57 14.64 -11.31
C ALA A 167 -2.18 13.23 -11.18
N LEU A 168 -1.52 12.34 -10.43
CA LEU A 168 -2.02 11.00 -10.14
C LEU A 168 -3.28 10.99 -9.27
N ALA A 169 -3.45 11.99 -8.39
CA ALA A 169 -4.58 12.06 -7.47
C ALA A 169 -5.88 12.58 -8.11
N ARG A 170 -5.82 13.19 -9.29
CA ARG A 170 -6.96 13.75 -10.04
C ARG A 170 -7.62 12.66 -10.90
#